data_AF-A0A4S4DXB8-F1
#
_entry.id   AF-A0A4S4DXB8-F1
#
_cell.length_a   1.000
_cell.length_b   1.000
_cell.length_c   1.000
_cell.angle_alpha   90.00
_cell.angle_beta   90.00
_cell.angle_gamma   90.00
#
_symmetry.space_group_name_H-M   'P 1'
#
loop_
_entity.id
_entity.type
_entity.pdbx_description
1 polymer ?
#
loop_
_entity_poly.entity_id
_entity_poly.type
_entity_poly.pdbx_seq_one_letter_code
_entity_poly.pdbx_strand_id
1 'polypeptide(L)'
;MDENSAAIEAILRGGEEEEEEEEEEEEESSKINNKGTVDNDGGWKTVSYQKRHRKKSVKAPEAFSDPQKLGSSATGDVFRSIEQHSEERRHRLEAQRAAGENAVKLSGDDVEDGADVEAASSVDNGGAEAKKTKVKRPKKPKVTVAEASAKIDASDLAAFLADITVSYESQQDIQLMRFADYFGRAFASVSASQFPWMKTFKESSVAKMVDIPISHISEAIYKASTDWLNQRSFEALGSFVLWSMDSIISDPAIHQGAAKGSKKVVQQAPSKSQVAIFVVLAMTLRRKPDVLISLMPAIREDAKYQGHDKLPVTVWVIAQASQGDLVVGLFMWINFLLPMLSSKSGCNPQARDLILQLVERILSAPKARPILLNGAVRKGERLVPPSSLEFLMRATFPASYARVKSTERFEAVYPILKEIALTGSPGSKAMKQTTQQILQFALKATGEGVPNLSREASNIFIWCLTQNPDCYKDWDNLYLDNLEASIVVLKRLVDEWKEHSVKHPTVQPLKVTLASFRKKNEKALAADEDDDRKASLKDADKHCKVLMGRLSRTHGCMKIVVFVSVALAVGAAYMSQNMQSWDLKELLVDFNFP
;
A
#
# COMPACT_ATOMS: atom_id res chain seq x y z
N MET A 1 -54.30 -8.24 -2.36
CA MET A 1 -54.05 -7.45 -1.13
C MET A 1 -53.05 -8.29 -0.40
N ASP A 2 -51.79 -7.93 -0.59
CA ASP A 2 -50.69 -8.90 -0.59
C ASP A 2 -50.04 -8.95 0.80
N GLU A 3 -49.96 -10.16 1.34
CA GLU A 3 -49.40 -10.49 2.66
C GLU A 3 -47.93 -10.03 2.83
N ASN A 4 -47.22 -9.79 1.73
CA ASN A 4 -45.85 -9.25 1.76
C ASN A 4 -45.79 -7.77 2.18
N SER A 5 -46.86 -6.99 1.98
CA SER A 5 -46.85 -5.57 2.37
C SER A 5 -46.93 -5.41 3.89
N ALA A 6 -47.73 -6.26 4.55
CA ALA A 6 -47.91 -6.22 6.00
C ALA A 6 -46.66 -6.70 6.76
N ALA A 7 -45.90 -7.64 6.17
CA ALA A 7 -44.64 -8.12 6.77
C ALA A 7 -43.54 -7.05 6.72
N ILE A 8 -43.48 -6.26 5.64
CA ILE A 8 -42.49 -5.18 5.50
C ILE A 8 -42.83 -4.01 6.43
N GLU A 9 -44.12 -3.69 6.57
CA GLU A 9 -44.59 -2.62 7.47
C GLU A 9 -44.38 -2.98 8.96
N ALA A 10 -44.45 -4.26 9.32
CA ALA A 10 -44.14 -4.73 10.67
C ALA A 10 -42.63 -4.70 10.99
N ILE A 11 -41.76 -4.90 10.00
CA ILE A 11 -40.29 -4.82 10.17
C ILE A 11 -39.84 -3.37 10.28
N LEU A 12 -40.45 -2.46 9.51
CA LEU A 12 -40.15 -1.03 9.59
C LEU A 12 -40.60 -0.43 10.92
N ARG A 13 -41.79 -0.81 11.42
CA ARG A 13 -42.28 -0.35 12.73
C ARG A 13 -41.44 -0.88 13.90
N GLY A 14 -40.89 -2.08 13.81
CA GLY A 14 -39.98 -2.62 14.82
C GLY A 14 -38.61 -1.93 14.86
N GLY A 15 -38.15 -1.38 13.73
CA GLY A 15 -36.92 -0.57 13.67
C GLY A 15 -37.10 0.85 14.21
N GLU A 16 -38.28 1.45 14.00
CA GLU A 16 -38.60 2.79 14.54
C GLU A 16 -38.79 2.76 16.07
N GLU A 17 -39.33 1.67 16.64
CA GLU A 17 -39.45 1.50 18.10
C GLU A 17 -38.08 1.24 18.78
N GLU A 18 -37.12 0.58 18.10
CA GLU A 18 -35.75 0.40 18.62
C GLU A 18 -34.89 1.68 18.52
N GLU A 19 -35.11 2.53 17.51
CA GLU A 19 -34.44 3.84 17.39
C GLU A 19 -35.00 4.87 18.40
N GLU A 20 -36.30 4.83 18.73
CA GLU A 20 -36.88 5.68 19.78
C GLU A 20 -36.44 5.27 21.20
N GLU A 21 -36.24 3.98 21.49
CA GLU A 21 -35.69 3.51 22.78
C GLU A 21 -34.19 3.87 22.95
N GLU A 22 -33.39 3.84 21.87
CA GLU A 22 -31.98 4.28 21.91
C GLU A 22 -31.83 5.80 22.07
N GLU A 23 -32.72 6.61 21.49
CA GLU A 23 -32.72 8.07 21.67
C GLU A 23 -33.20 8.50 23.08
N GLU A 24 -34.13 7.77 23.71
CA GLU A 24 -34.54 8.03 25.10
C GLU A 24 -33.44 7.68 26.12
N GLU A 25 -32.65 6.62 25.89
CA GLU A 25 -31.50 6.27 26.76
C GLU A 25 -30.34 7.28 26.62
N GLU A 26 -30.10 7.86 25.43
CA GLU A 26 -29.09 8.92 25.25
C GLU A 26 -29.52 10.24 25.92
N GLU A 27 -30.82 10.60 25.87
CA GLU A 27 -31.33 11.80 26.54
C GLU A 27 -31.29 11.70 28.08
N GLU A 28 -31.53 10.53 28.66
CA GLU A 28 -31.46 10.34 30.12
C GLU A 28 -30.01 10.39 30.64
N SER A 29 -29.04 9.91 29.85
CA SER A 29 -27.61 9.98 30.18
C SER A 29 -27.07 11.42 30.21
N SER A 30 -27.65 12.30 29.39
CA SER A 30 -27.24 13.70 29.24
C SER A 30 -27.70 14.61 30.39
N LYS A 31 -28.77 14.23 31.11
CA LYS A 31 -29.35 15.02 32.22
C LYS A 31 -28.64 14.80 33.58
N ILE A 32 -27.80 13.78 33.71
CA ILE A 32 -27.12 13.45 34.98
C ILE A 32 -25.79 14.22 35.18
N ASN A 33 -25.22 14.82 34.12
CA ASN A 33 -23.86 15.38 34.18
C ASN A 33 -23.74 16.90 34.45
N ASN A 34 -24.81 17.56 34.93
CA ASN A 34 -24.75 19.00 35.22
C ASN A 34 -25.29 19.35 36.62
N LYS A 35 -24.55 18.96 37.68
CA LYS A 35 -24.53 19.71 38.95
C LYS A 35 -23.25 19.41 39.74
N GLY A 36 -22.45 20.45 39.98
CA GLY A 36 -21.14 20.34 40.59
C GLY A 36 -21.10 20.23 42.12
N THR A 37 -19.93 19.75 42.56
CA THR A 37 -19.14 20.13 43.74
C THR A 37 -19.64 19.80 45.15
N VAL A 38 -18.96 18.83 45.80
CA VAL A 38 -18.05 18.98 46.98
C VAL A 38 -18.09 17.75 47.91
N ASP A 39 -16.87 17.40 48.35
CA ASP A 39 -16.45 16.62 49.52
C ASP A 39 -16.12 15.11 49.48
N ASN A 40 -14.83 14.92 49.75
CA ASN A 40 -14.05 13.85 50.38
C ASN A 40 -14.84 12.75 51.12
N ASP A 41 -14.51 11.49 50.82
CA ASP A 41 -14.00 10.45 51.74
C ASP A 41 -14.35 9.03 51.22
N GLY A 42 -13.47 8.04 51.42
CA GLY A 42 -13.84 6.62 51.25
C GLY A 42 -12.99 5.75 50.30
N GLY A 43 -11.83 5.35 50.80
CA GLY A 43 -11.21 4.01 50.74
C GLY A 43 -11.55 3.02 49.61
N TRP A 44 -10.49 2.50 48.99
CA TRP A 44 -10.49 1.28 48.17
C TRP A 44 -11.16 0.09 48.89
N LYS A 45 -12.21 -0.47 48.28
CA LYS A 45 -12.83 -1.74 48.71
C LYS A 45 -12.20 -2.90 47.92
N THR A 46 -11.35 -3.66 48.60
CA THR A 46 -10.79 -4.92 48.11
C THR A 46 -11.87 -6.00 48.05
N VAL A 47 -12.24 -6.47 46.85
CA VAL A 47 -13.11 -7.65 46.69
C VAL A 47 -12.22 -8.89 46.67
N SER A 48 -12.18 -9.61 47.80
CA SER A 48 -11.49 -10.89 47.92
C SER A 48 -12.40 -12.03 47.46
N TYR A 49 -11.96 -12.85 46.50
CA TYR A 49 -12.58 -14.15 46.21
C TYR A 49 -12.04 -15.20 47.18
N GLN A 50 -12.94 -15.91 47.88
CA GLN A 50 -12.57 -17.01 48.75
C GLN A 50 -11.98 -18.18 47.95
N LYS A 51 -10.73 -18.50 48.28
CA LYS A 51 -9.94 -19.62 47.78
C LYS A 51 -10.41 -20.89 48.49
N ARG A 52 -11.33 -21.65 47.88
CA ARG A 52 -11.70 -22.99 48.38
C ARG A 52 -10.59 -24.00 48.10
N HIS A 53 -9.90 -24.42 49.15
CA HIS A 53 -9.01 -25.57 49.18
C HIS A 53 -9.80 -26.88 48.93
N ARG A 54 -9.43 -27.66 47.92
CA ARG A 54 -9.79 -29.09 47.85
C ARG A 54 -8.52 -29.93 47.67
N LYS A 55 -8.28 -30.80 48.65
CA LYS A 55 -7.14 -31.71 48.76
C LYS A 55 -7.11 -32.76 47.63
N LYS A 56 -5.89 -33.17 47.28
CA LYS A 56 -5.54 -34.30 46.40
C LYS A 56 -6.21 -35.61 46.87
N SER A 57 -6.70 -36.40 45.91
CA SER A 57 -6.81 -37.86 46.04
C SER A 57 -6.38 -38.51 44.73
N VAL A 58 -5.42 -39.43 44.83
CA VAL A 58 -4.90 -40.31 43.78
C VAL A 58 -5.83 -41.51 43.63
N LYS A 59 -6.18 -41.92 42.39
CA LYS A 59 -6.51 -43.31 42.04
C LYS A 59 -6.36 -43.55 40.53
N ALA A 60 -5.83 -44.72 40.19
CA ALA A 60 -5.51 -45.25 38.87
C ALA A 60 -6.75 -45.79 38.12
N PRO A 61 -6.70 -46.02 36.80
CA PRO A 61 -7.88 -46.38 36.00
C PRO A 61 -8.14 -47.89 36.00
N GLU A 62 -9.40 -48.28 36.17
CA GLU A 62 -9.89 -49.65 35.93
C GLU A 62 -10.45 -49.77 34.50
N ALA A 63 -10.08 -50.86 33.85
CA ALA A 63 -10.58 -51.32 32.56
C ALA A 63 -11.90 -52.08 32.73
N PHE A 64 -12.78 -52.10 31.73
CA PHE A 64 -13.21 -53.32 31.02
C PHE A 64 -14.26 -53.08 29.91
N SER A 65 -14.06 -53.83 28.83
CA SER A 65 -15.03 -54.49 27.93
C SER A 65 -15.85 -53.70 26.90
N ASP A 66 -15.48 -53.97 25.64
CA ASP A 66 -16.22 -53.78 24.38
C ASP A 66 -17.35 -54.83 24.22
N PRO A 67 -18.42 -54.52 23.45
CA PRO A 67 -18.74 -55.41 22.33
C PRO A 67 -19.28 -54.71 21.04
N GLN A 68 -18.61 -55.04 19.92
CA GLN A 68 -19.15 -55.44 18.59
C GLN A 68 -19.94 -54.42 17.74
N LYS A 69 -19.85 -54.33 16.40
CA LYS A 69 -18.99 -54.85 15.31
C LYS A 69 -19.57 -54.25 14.01
N LEU A 70 -18.78 -53.67 13.09
CA LEU A 70 -18.86 -53.96 11.64
C LEU A 70 -17.71 -53.32 10.83
N GLY A 71 -16.85 -54.19 10.30
CA GLY A 71 -16.14 -54.11 9.00
C GLY A 71 -15.26 -52.89 8.64
N SER A 72 -13.94 -53.07 8.63
CA SER A 72 -13.11 -52.89 7.41
C SER A 72 -11.65 -53.26 7.69
N SER A 73 -11.00 -53.81 6.67
CA SER A 73 -9.62 -54.30 6.61
C SER A 73 -8.59 -53.17 6.51
N ALA A 74 -7.35 -53.47 6.93
CA ALA A 74 -6.08 -52.75 6.76
C ALA A 74 -5.73 -51.64 7.77
N THR A 75 -5.30 -52.01 8.97
CA THR A 75 -4.54 -51.14 9.89
C THR A 75 -3.04 -51.25 9.61
N GLY A 76 -2.53 -50.37 8.74
CA GLY A 76 -1.11 -50.04 8.69
C GLY A 76 -0.81 -48.95 9.72
N ASP A 77 0.06 -49.25 10.69
CA ASP A 77 0.43 -48.33 11.77
C ASP A 77 1.27 -47.16 11.20
N VAL A 78 0.60 -46.03 10.94
CA VAL A 78 1.14 -44.83 10.28
C VAL A 78 2.36 -44.25 11.03
N PHE A 79 2.46 -44.48 12.34
CA PHE A 79 3.55 -43.96 13.17
C PHE A 79 4.83 -44.83 13.10
N ARG A 80 4.73 -46.07 12.64
CA ARG A 80 5.88 -46.98 12.59
C ARG A 80 6.96 -46.51 11.60
N SER A 81 6.56 -45.93 10.48
CA SER A 81 7.48 -45.34 9.49
C SER A 81 8.21 -44.10 10.05
N ILE A 82 7.51 -43.31 10.87
CA ILE A 82 8.10 -42.12 11.51
C ILE A 82 9.08 -42.52 12.62
N GLU A 83 8.73 -43.53 13.43
CA GLU A 83 9.59 -44.06 14.48
C GLU A 83 10.88 -44.65 13.89
N GLN A 84 10.75 -45.47 12.83
CA GLN A 84 11.87 -46.11 12.15
C GLN A 84 12.82 -45.09 11.52
N HIS A 85 12.30 -44.00 10.93
CA HIS A 85 13.12 -42.91 10.41
C HIS A 85 13.80 -42.10 11.53
N SER A 86 13.20 -42.04 12.72
CA SER A 86 13.81 -41.37 13.88
C SER A 86 14.97 -42.17 14.47
N GLU A 87 14.82 -43.49 14.54
CA GLU A 87 15.84 -44.44 15.01
C GLU A 87 17.03 -44.50 14.06
N GLU A 88 16.78 -44.53 12.75
CA GLU A 88 17.83 -44.54 11.73
C GLU A 88 18.64 -43.24 11.70
N ARG A 89 18.02 -42.11 12.07
CA ARG A 89 18.70 -40.81 12.24
C ARG A 89 19.59 -40.80 13.49
N ARG A 90 19.15 -41.41 14.59
CA ARG A 90 19.99 -41.58 15.80
C ARG A 90 21.22 -42.44 15.50
N HIS A 91 21.02 -43.58 14.82
CA HIS A 91 22.14 -44.45 14.41
C HIS A 91 23.13 -43.74 13.49
N ARG A 92 22.67 -42.92 12.53
CA ARG A 92 23.56 -42.13 11.66
C ARG A 92 24.36 -41.07 12.43
N LEU A 93 23.75 -40.39 13.41
CA LEU A 93 24.43 -39.40 14.23
C LEU A 93 25.45 -40.05 15.19
N GLU A 94 25.14 -41.21 15.74
CA GLU A 94 26.06 -41.99 16.59
C GLU A 94 27.23 -42.55 15.78
N ALA A 95 27.00 -43.03 14.55
CA ALA A 95 28.06 -43.50 13.66
C ALA A 95 29.00 -42.36 13.22
N GLN A 96 28.48 -41.16 12.95
CA GLN A 96 29.29 -39.98 12.63
C GLN A 96 30.12 -39.50 13.84
N ARG A 97 29.59 -39.65 15.05
CA ARG A 97 30.31 -39.32 16.29
C ARG A 97 31.45 -40.31 16.57
N ALA A 98 31.22 -41.60 16.35
CA ALA A 98 32.23 -42.65 16.48
C ALA A 98 33.34 -42.55 15.41
N ALA A 99 33.01 -42.07 14.20
CA ALA A 99 34.00 -41.85 13.13
C ALA A 99 34.91 -40.63 13.40
N GLY A 100 34.45 -39.65 14.17
CA GLY A 100 35.23 -38.45 14.54
C GLY A 100 36.22 -38.67 15.70
N GLU A 101 36.04 -39.71 16.52
CA GLU A 101 36.89 -39.97 17.70
C GLU A 101 38.16 -40.77 17.38
N ASN A 102 38.30 -41.33 16.18
CA ASN A 102 39.48 -42.11 15.76
C ASN A 102 40.55 -41.32 14.99
N ALA A 103 40.41 -39.99 14.85
CA ALA A 103 41.36 -39.17 14.08
C ALA A 103 42.32 -38.29 14.93
N VAL A 104 42.25 -38.33 16.27
CA VAL A 104 43.15 -37.52 17.13
C VAL A 104 43.72 -38.36 18.27
N LYS A 105 44.66 -39.25 17.91
CA LYS A 105 45.67 -39.78 18.83
C LYS A 105 46.87 -40.16 18.00
N LEU A 106 47.89 -39.29 17.97
CA LEU A 106 49.33 -39.62 17.91
C LEU A 106 50.18 -38.33 17.79
N SER A 107 51.27 -38.30 18.55
CA SER A 107 52.33 -37.28 18.68
C SER A 107 51.99 -36.07 19.58
N GLY A 108 52.68 -35.75 20.67
CA GLY A 108 53.99 -36.20 21.20
C GLY A 108 54.84 -34.99 21.59
N ASP A 109 55.24 -34.95 22.87
CA ASP A 109 56.38 -34.26 23.52
C ASP A 109 56.33 -32.77 23.95
N ASP A 110 56.37 -32.62 25.29
CA ASP A 110 57.24 -31.83 26.19
C ASP A 110 58.07 -30.65 25.64
N VAL A 111 58.03 -29.51 26.34
CA VAL A 111 59.19 -28.79 26.95
C VAL A 111 58.70 -27.87 28.11
N GLU A 112 59.31 -28.07 29.30
CA GLU A 112 59.81 -27.11 30.34
C GLU A 112 59.79 -25.59 30.02
N ASP A 113 59.97 -24.60 30.89
CA ASP A 113 60.15 -24.34 32.33
C ASP A 113 60.39 -22.79 32.39
N GLY A 114 60.22 -22.15 33.55
CA GLY A 114 61.07 -21.02 33.90
C GLY A 114 60.48 -19.62 34.11
N ALA A 115 60.67 -19.15 35.36
CA ALA A 115 60.88 -17.78 35.86
C ALA A 115 59.64 -16.87 36.06
N ASP A 116 59.18 -16.53 37.29
CA ASP A 116 59.83 -15.78 38.42
C ASP A 116 60.10 -14.31 38.01
N VAL A 117 59.78 -13.22 38.74
CA VAL A 117 60.08 -12.88 40.14
C VAL A 117 59.34 -11.57 40.61
N GLU A 118 59.24 -11.40 41.94
CA GLU A 118 59.14 -10.19 42.81
C GLU A 118 57.95 -9.19 42.66
N ALA A 119 57.03 -8.96 43.60
CA ALA A 119 57.07 -8.58 45.04
C ALA A 119 57.14 -7.06 45.33
N ALA A 120 56.12 -6.56 46.05
CA ALA A 120 56.25 -5.48 47.04
C ALA A 120 55.06 -5.48 48.02
N SER A 121 55.42 -5.33 49.28
CA SER A 121 54.70 -5.48 50.55
C SER A 121 53.67 -4.40 50.92
N SER A 122 52.63 -4.76 51.71
CA SER A 122 52.35 -4.17 53.04
C SER A 122 51.09 -4.72 53.74
N VAL A 123 51.34 -5.45 54.83
CA VAL A 123 50.65 -5.61 56.15
C VAL A 123 49.21 -5.06 56.38
N ASP A 124 48.32 -6.01 56.70
CA ASP A 124 47.31 -6.10 57.79
C ASP A 124 46.41 -4.90 58.16
N ASN A 125 45.07 -5.05 58.09
CA ASN A 125 44.20 -5.47 59.21
C ASN A 125 42.68 -5.31 58.90
N GLY A 126 41.85 -6.27 59.34
CA GLY A 126 40.46 -6.00 59.78
C GLY A 126 39.28 -6.22 58.81
N GLY A 127 38.81 -7.47 58.72
CA GLY A 127 37.40 -7.94 58.69
C GLY A 127 36.30 -7.19 57.89
N ALA A 128 35.73 -7.87 56.88
CA ALA A 128 34.28 -8.02 56.69
C ALA A 128 33.96 -8.84 55.42
N GLU A 129 33.17 -9.90 55.60
CA GLU A 129 32.27 -10.56 54.64
C GLU A 129 32.73 -10.81 53.19
N ALA A 130 32.93 -12.10 52.89
CA ALA A 130 33.14 -12.65 51.57
C ALA A 130 31.99 -12.30 50.59
N LYS A 131 32.16 -11.20 49.87
CA LYS A 131 31.36 -10.88 48.68
C LYS A 131 31.77 -11.85 47.57
N LYS A 132 30.99 -12.91 47.36
CA LYS A 132 31.10 -13.80 46.18
C LYS A 132 31.18 -12.94 44.92
N THR A 133 32.37 -12.83 44.36
CA THR A 133 32.63 -12.25 43.04
C THR A 133 31.81 -13.06 42.03
N LYS A 134 30.74 -12.46 41.50
CA LYS A 134 30.06 -12.96 40.31
C LYS A 134 31.11 -13.11 39.22
N VAL A 135 31.49 -14.36 38.93
CA VAL A 135 32.15 -14.73 37.68
C VAL A 135 31.36 -14.06 36.56
N LYS A 136 31.98 -13.08 35.88
CA LYS A 136 31.41 -12.48 34.68
C LYS A 136 31.20 -13.64 33.71
N ARG A 137 29.93 -14.01 33.47
CA ARG A 137 29.58 -14.89 32.36
C ARG A 137 30.31 -14.37 31.11
N PRO A 138 31.03 -15.21 30.35
CA PRO A 138 31.68 -14.77 29.12
C PRO A 138 30.63 -14.03 28.29
N LYS A 139 30.94 -12.79 27.90
CA LYS A 139 30.06 -12.01 27.01
C LYS A 139 29.82 -12.89 25.79
N LYS A 140 28.57 -13.29 25.56
CA LYS A 140 28.20 -13.98 24.32
C LYS A 140 28.79 -13.19 23.15
N PRO A 141 29.42 -13.85 22.16
CA PRO A 141 29.97 -13.17 21.00
C PRO A 141 28.89 -12.24 20.41
N LYS A 142 29.23 -10.96 20.22
CA LYS A 142 28.34 -10.00 19.56
C LYS A 142 28.36 -10.26 18.06
N VAL A 143 27.66 -11.30 17.61
CA VAL A 143 27.58 -11.60 16.17
C VAL A 143 26.61 -10.60 15.53
N THR A 144 27.10 -9.85 14.55
CA THR A 144 26.30 -8.89 13.78
C THR A 144 25.47 -9.61 12.70
N VAL A 145 24.45 -8.94 12.14
CA VAL A 145 23.66 -9.48 11.01
C VAL A 145 24.57 -9.76 9.80
N ALA A 146 25.52 -8.86 9.51
CA ALA A 146 26.46 -9.02 8.40
C ALA A 146 27.38 -10.24 8.60
N GLU A 147 27.94 -10.41 9.79
CA GLU A 147 28.82 -11.55 10.12
C GLU A 147 28.09 -12.89 10.05
N ALA A 148 26.83 -12.95 10.48
CA ALA A 148 26.01 -14.15 10.37
C ALA A 148 25.64 -14.44 8.90
N SER A 149 25.28 -13.40 8.14
CA SER A 149 24.93 -13.53 6.73
C SER A 149 26.11 -14.01 5.87
N ALA A 150 27.32 -13.51 6.13
CA ALA A 150 28.53 -13.89 5.40
C ALA A 150 28.92 -15.36 5.56
N LYS A 151 28.37 -16.06 6.57
CA LYS A 151 28.62 -17.50 6.82
C LYS A 151 27.64 -18.42 6.10
N ILE A 152 26.61 -17.86 5.46
CA ILE A 152 25.65 -18.66 4.70
C ILE A 152 26.32 -19.08 3.40
N ASP A 153 26.41 -20.38 3.16
CA ASP A 153 26.94 -20.93 1.92
C ASP A 153 25.83 -21.11 0.89
N ALA A 154 26.05 -20.63 -0.34
CA ALA A 154 25.04 -20.67 -1.39
C ALA A 154 24.80 -22.10 -1.91
N SER A 155 25.82 -22.96 -1.89
CA SER A 155 25.71 -24.35 -2.36
C SER A 155 24.96 -25.20 -1.34
N ASP A 156 25.25 -25.00 -0.05
CA ASP A 156 24.52 -25.59 1.07
C ASP A 156 23.04 -25.20 1.04
N LEU A 157 22.74 -23.91 0.86
CA LEU A 157 21.36 -23.45 0.69
C LEU A 157 20.68 -24.12 -0.51
N ALA A 158 21.34 -24.16 -1.68
CA ALA A 158 20.77 -24.77 -2.87
C ALA A 158 20.49 -26.26 -2.68
N ALA A 159 21.41 -27.00 -2.05
CA ALA A 159 21.24 -28.41 -1.70
C ALA A 159 20.08 -28.61 -0.72
N PHE A 160 19.98 -27.76 0.31
CA PHE A 160 18.86 -27.79 1.27
C PHE A 160 17.52 -27.52 0.60
N LEU A 161 17.44 -26.51 -0.28
CA LEU A 161 16.23 -26.19 -1.03
C LEU A 161 15.79 -27.35 -1.94
N ALA A 162 16.74 -28.02 -2.60
CA ALA A 162 16.45 -29.21 -3.40
C ALA A 162 15.91 -30.36 -2.52
N ASP A 163 16.55 -30.63 -1.38
CA ASP A 163 16.14 -31.67 -0.44
C ASP A 163 14.73 -31.45 0.11
N ILE A 164 14.40 -30.24 0.58
CA ILE A 164 13.06 -29.97 1.11
C ILE A 164 11.99 -29.98 0.02
N THR A 165 12.35 -29.67 -1.23
CA THR A 165 11.42 -29.72 -2.37
C THR A 165 11.00 -31.16 -2.64
N VAL A 166 11.94 -32.10 -2.60
CA VAL A 166 11.68 -33.54 -2.78
C VAL A 166 10.98 -34.11 -1.55
N SER A 167 11.50 -33.84 -0.35
CA SER A 167 11.01 -34.42 0.90
C SER A 167 9.58 -34.00 1.25
N TYR A 168 9.12 -32.85 0.77
CA TYR A 168 7.81 -32.28 1.08
C TYR A 168 7.05 -31.88 -0.19
N GLU A 169 7.19 -32.61 -1.29
CA GLU A 169 6.71 -32.24 -2.63
C GLU A 169 5.27 -31.67 -2.66
N SER A 170 4.34 -32.30 -1.93
CA SER A 170 2.93 -31.89 -1.86
C SER A 170 2.60 -30.89 -0.74
N GLN A 171 3.56 -30.52 0.10
CA GLN A 171 3.36 -29.75 1.33
C GLN A 171 4.14 -28.43 1.30
N GLN A 172 3.73 -27.51 0.42
CA GLN A 172 4.45 -26.24 0.20
C GLN A 172 4.54 -25.36 1.46
N ASP A 173 3.55 -25.41 2.35
CA ASP A 173 3.62 -24.70 3.63
C ASP A 173 4.77 -25.21 4.50
N ILE A 174 4.99 -26.53 4.53
CA ILE A 174 6.12 -27.11 5.26
C ILE A 174 7.44 -26.71 4.60
N GLN A 175 7.52 -26.73 3.27
CA GLN A 175 8.71 -26.27 2.57
C GLN A 175 9.07 -24.81 2.92
N LEU A 176 8.09 -23.90 2.90
CA LEU A 176 8.28 -22.49 3.23
C LEU A 176 8.67 -22.30 4.71
N MET A 177 8.11 -23.10 5.60
CA MET A 177 8.51 -23.10 7.01
C MET A 177 9.94 -23.60 7.21
N ARG A 178 10.36 -24.65 6.48
CA ARG A 178 11.73 -25.16 6.50
C ARG A 178 12.72 -24.14 5.91
N PHE A 179 12.32 -23.44 4.87
CA PHE A 179 13.08 -22.32 4.31
C PHE A 179 13.31 -21.22 5.34
N ALA A 180 12.27 -20.80 6.08
CA ALA A 180 12.42 -19.86 7.19
C ALA A 180 13.30 -20.42 8.32
N ASP A 181 13.21 -21.72 8.63
CA ASP A 181 14.03 -22.35 9.66
C ASP A 181 15.53 -22.40 9.27
N TYR A 182 15.86 -22.55 7.98
CA TYR A 182 17.24 -22.50 7.49
C TYR A 182 17.88 -21.15 7.85
N PHE A 183 17.24 -20.04 7.45
CA PHE A 183 17.70 -18.70 7.82
C PHE A 183 17.62 -18.48 9.33
N GLY A 184 16.63 -19.08 10.01
CA GLY A 184 16.50 -19.05 11.47
C GLY A 184 17.73 -19.63 12.17
N ARG A 185 18.29 -20.73 11.65
CA ARG A 185 19.54 -21.33 12.14
C ARG A 185 20.75 -20.47 11.81
N ALA A 186 20.84 -19.96 10.58
CA ALA A 186 21.93 -19.09 10.15
C ALA A 186 22.04 -17.83 11.03
N PHE A 187 20.90 -17.24 11.40
CA PHE A 187 20.84 -16.03 12.23
C PHE A 187 20.60 -16.29 13.73
N ALA A 188 20.72 -17.54 14.20
CA ALA A 188 20.46 -17.89 15.61
C ALA A 188 21.43 -17.23 16.61
N SER A 189 22.64 -16.90 16.15
CA SER A 189 23.67 -16.24 16.97
C SER A 189 23.49 -14.72 17.07
N VAL A 190 22.62 -14.12 16.24
CA VAL A 190 22.36 -12.67 16.25
C VAL A 190 21.41 -12.33 17.39
N SER A 191 21.90 -11.59 18.38
CA SER A 191 21.05 -11.12 19.48
C SER A 191 20.15 -9.95 19.08
N ALA A 192 19.03 -9.75 19.76
CA ALA A 192 18.09 -8.64 19.50
C ALA A 192 18.76 -7.24 19.54
N SER A 193 19.82 -7.05 20.35
CA SER A 193 20.55 -5.78 20.40
C SER A 193 21.39 -5.50 19.13
N GLN A 194 21.71 -6.55 18.36
CA GLN A 194 22.39 -6.45 17.06
C GLN A 194 21.41 -6.25 15.90
N PHE A 195 20.10 -6.37 16.15
CA PHE A 195 19.04 -6.08 15.19
C PHE A 195 17.87 -5.36 15.86
N PRO A 196 18.06 -4.09 16.30
CA PRO A 196 17.04 -3.30 16.98
C PRO A 196 16.01 -2.72 15.98
N TRP A 197 15.39 -3.59 15.19
CA TRP A 197 14.60 -3.25 14.01
C TRP A 197 13.51 -2.20 14.30
N MET A 198 12.88 -2.25 15.47
CA MET A 198 11.85 -1.28 15.86
C MET A 198 12.40 0.14 15.95
N LYS A 199 13.54 0.30 16.62
CA LYS A 199 14.20 1.59 16.74
C LYS A 199 14.63 2.07 15.36
N THR A 200 15.21 1.16 14.57
CA THR A 200 15.61 1.44 13.19
C THR A 200 14.43 1.93 12.35
N PHE A 201 13.28 1.25 12.37
CA PHE A 201 12.13 1.62 11.52
C PHE A 201 11.40 2.87 12.01
N LYS A 202 11.47 3.18 13.32
CA LYS A 202 10.91 4.43 13.87
C LYS A 202 11.79 5.64 13.58
N GLU A 203 13.11 5.48 13.52
CA GLU A 203 14.07 6.59 13.40
C GLU A 203 14.65 6.76 11.98
N SER A 204 14.54 5.75 11.11
CA SER A 204 15.12 5.77 9.77
C SER A 204 14.13 6.19 8.71
N SER A 205 14.64 6.75 7.61
CA SER A 205 13.83 6.99 6.42
C SER A 205 13.42 5.69 5.72
N VAL A 206 12.34 5.75 4.94
CA VAL A 206 11.87 4.62 4.11
C VAL A 206 12.97 4.11 3.18
N ALA A 207 13.79 5.03 2.67
CA ALA A 207 14.91 4.68 1.80
C ALA A 207 16.00 3.83 2.48
N LYS A 208 16.19 3.97 3.80
CA LYS A 208 17.17 3.19 4.55
C LYS A 208 16.60 1.85 5.03
N MET A 209 15.36 1.85 5.52
CA MET A 209 14.75 0.65 6.11
C MET A 209 14.48 -0.46 5.08
N VAL A 210 14.18 -0.11 3.83
CA VAL A 210 13.87 -1.08 2.77
C VAL A 210 15.03 -2.02 2.44
N ASP A 211 16.27 -1.59 2.64
CA ASP A 211 17.45 -2.43 2.39
C ASP A 211 17.86 -3.22 3.63
N ILE A 212 17.17 -3.06 4.76
CA ILE A 212 17.43 -3.81 5.98
C ILE A 212 16.43 -4.97 6.09
N PRO A 213 16.88 -6.21 6.37
CA PRO A 213 18.28 -6.68 6.45
C PRO A 213 18.83 -7.22 5.12
N ILE A 214 18.09 -7.13 4.01
CA ILE A 214 18.47 -7.77 2.72
C ILE A 214 19.85 -7.32 2.20
N SER A 215 20.28 -6.09 2.47
CA SER A 215 21.59 -5.57 2.05
C SER A 215 22.78 -6.39 2.55
N HIS A 216 22.59 -7.20 3.59
CA HIS A 216 23.63 -8.10 4.09
C HIS A 216 23.64 -9.48 3.40
N ILE A 217 22.59 -9.83 2.66
CA ILE A 217 22.47 -11.12 1.96
C ILE A 217 23.27 -11.05 0.66
N SER A 218 24.11 -12.06 0.40
CA SER A 218 24.87 -12.11 -0.85
C SER A 218 23.96 -12.33 -2.06
N GLU A 219 24.38 -11.85 -3.22
CA GLU A 219 23.61 -11.98 -4.46
C GLU A 219 23.33 -13.46 -4.81
N ALA A 220 24.30 -14.35 -4.57
CA ALA A 220 24.14 -15.79 -4.81
C ALA A 220 23.03 -16.40 -3.94
N ILE A 221 22.99 -16.07 -2.64
CA ILE A 221 21.96 -16.54 -1.70
C ILE A 221 20.60 -15.97 -2.09
N TYR A 222 20.56 -14.66 -2.40
CA TYR A 222 19.34 -13.98 -2.80
C TYR A 222 18.76 -14.60 -4.06
N LYS A 223 19.59 -14.85 -5.07
CA LYS A 223 19.18 -15.47 -6.33
C LYS A 223 18.67 -16.89 -6.11
N ALA A 224 19.43 -17.75 -5.43
CA ALA A 224 19.00 -19.13 -5.15
C ALA A 224 17.65 -19.18 -4.41
N SER A 225 17.48 -18.31 -3.40
CA SER A 225 16.24 -18.19 -2.63
C SER A 225 15.07 -17.74 -3.49
N THR A 226 15.27 -16.69 -4.29
CA THR A 226 14.18 -16.08 -5.07
C THR A 226 13.80 -16.91 -6.29
N ASP A 227 14.74 -17.60 -6.93
CA ASP A 227 14.47 -18.57 -8.01
C ASP A 227 13.63 -19.74 -7.49
N TRP A 228 13.92 -20.22 -6.27
CA TRP A 228 13.14 -21.27 -5.62
C TRP A 228 11.75 -20.81 -5.18
N LEU A 229 11.65 -19.63 -4.53
CA LEU A 229 10.37 -19.02 -4.14
C LEU A 229 9.46 -18.79 -5.35
N ASN A 230 10.03 -18.49 -6.53
CA ASN A 230 9.26 -18.26 -7.75
C ASN A 230 8.44 -19.48 -8.20
N GLN A 231 8.86 -20.68 -7.80
CA GLN A 231 8.22 -21.95 -8.13
C GLN A 231 7.10 -22.35 -7.16
N ARG A 232 6.93 -21.61 -6.05
CA ARG A 232 5.86 -21.88 -5.09
C ARG A 232 4.53 -21.30 -5.59
N SER A 233 3.44 -21.92 -5.18
CA SER A 233 2.08 -21.49 -5.51
C SER A 233 1.77 -20.13 -4.89
N PHE A 234 0.89 -19.38 -5.55
CA PHE A 234 0.47 -18.06 -5.09
C PHE A 234 -0.19 -18.12 -3.70
N GLU A 235 -0.99 -19.15 -3.44
CA GLU A 235 -1.69 -19.37 -2.17
C GLU A 235 -0.73 -19.65 -1.02
N ALA A 236 0.21 -20.60 -1.19
CA ALA A 236 1.20 -20.93 -0.15
C ALA A 236 2.08 -19.72 0.21
N LEU A 237 2.45 -18.91 -0.80
CA LEU A 237 3.18 -17.66 -0.56
C LEU A 237 2.34 -16.63 0.19
N GLY A 238 1.02 -16.56 -0.07
CA GLY A 238 0.09 -15.72 0.69
C GLY A 238 0.04 -16.08 2.17
N SER A 239 -0.18 -17.36 2.47
CA SER A 239 -0.15 -17.88 3.84
C SER A 239 1.18 -17.63 4.53
N PHE A 240 2.29 -17.81 3.81
CA PHE A 240 3.63 -17.57 4.35
C PHE A 240 3.93 -16.09 4.63
N VAL A 241 3.45 -15.18 3.78
CA VAL A 241 3.56 -13.73 4.01
C VAL A 241 2.78 -13.33 5.26
N LEU A 242 1.52 -13.77 5.41
CA LEU A 242 0.74 -13.50 6.63
C LEU A 242 1.40 -14.07 7.88
N TRP A 243 1.86 -15.32 7.83
CA TRP A 243 2.57 -15.95 8.95
C TRP A 243 3.84 -15.19 9.34
N SER A 244 4.59 -14.68 8.36
CA SER A 244 5.78 -13.88 8.60
C SER A 244 5.44 -12.52 9.21
N MET A 245 4.39 -11.86 8.71
CA MET A 245 3.89 -10.61 9.29
C MET A 245 3.41 -10.81 10.73
N ASP A 246 2.64 -11.86 11.01
CA ASP A 246 2.15 -12.21 12.35
C ASP A 246 3.31 -12.48 13.31
N SER A 247 4.37 -13.13 12.82
CA SER A 247 5.60 -13.40 13.59
C SER A 247 6.36 -12.12 13.95
N ILE A 248 6.34 -11.10 13.08
CA ILE A 248 6.91 -9.78 13.36
C ILE A 248 6.00 -9.03 14.33
N ILE A 249 4.69 -9.00 14.08
CA ILE A 249 3.70 -8.20 14.82
C ILE A 249 3.48 -8.70 16.25
N SER A 250 3.58 -10.01 16.46
CA SER A 250 3.49 -10.66 17.77
C SER A 250 4.80 -10.56 18.57
N ASP A 251 5.87 -9.96 18.02
CA ASP A 251 7.13 -9.76 18.74
C ASP A 251 6.85 -8.93 20.02
N PRO A 252 7.23 -9.44 21.22
CA PRO A 252 7.10 -8.71 22.47
C PRO A 252 7.74 -7.32 22.45
N ALA A 253 8.69 -7.07 21.54
CA ALA A 253 9.27 -5.75 21.31
C ALA A 253 8.20 -4.70 20.92
N ILE A 254 7.12 -5.10 20.24
CA ILE A 254 6.04 -4.20 19.83
C ILE A 254 5.06 -3.90 20.97
N HIS A 255 4.88 -4.84 21.88
CA HIS A 255 3.97 -4.71 23.01
C HIS A 255 4.58 -4.05 24.27
N GLN A 256 5.84 -3.56 24.21
CA GLN A 256 6.52 -2.93 25.36
C GLN A 256 6.21 -1.44 25.57
N GLY A 257 5.25 -0.87 24.84
CA GLY A 257 4.62 0.39 25.23
C GLY A 257 3.50 0.13 26.24
N ALA A 258 3.77 0.36 27.53
CA ALA A 258 2.83 0.30 28.67
C ALA A 258 2.49 -1.10 29.23
N ALA A 259 3.33 -1.60 30.15
CA ALA A 259 2.93 -2.11 31.47
C ALA A 259 4.13 -2.80 32.15
N LYS A 260 4.66 -2.18 33.21
CA LYS A 260 5.47 -2.88 34.19
C LYS A 260 4.56 -3.83 34.95
N GLY A 261 4.73 -5.14 34.75
CA GLY A 261 4.30 -6.15 35.71
C GLY A 261 3.30 -7.15 35.18
N SER A 262 3.80 -8.24 34.59
CA SER A 262 3.15 -9.54 34.68
C SER A 262 4.11 -10.63 34.20
N LYS A 263 4.76 -11.29 35.17
CA LYS A 263 5.48 -12.55 34.94
C LYS A 263 4.46 -13.67 34.78
N LYS A 264 4.17 -14.05 33.54
CA LYS A 264 3.79 -15.43 33.19
C LYS A 264 4.47 -15.78 31.87
N VAL A 265 5.68 -16.32 32.00
CA VAL A 265 6.39 -16.97 30.90
C VAL A 265 5.70 -18.30 30.65
N VAL A 266 4.81 -18.34 29.66
CA VAL A 266 4.50 -19.59 28.96
C VAL A 266 5.70 -19.88 28.07
N GLN A 267 6.22 -21.09 28.18
CA GLN A 267 7.39 -21.59 27.50
C GLN A 267 7.11 -21.64 25.98
N GLN A 268 7.44 -20.57 25.25
CA GLN A 268 7.41 -20.56 23.79
C GLN A 268 8.61 -21.34 23.23
N ALA A 269 8.33 -22.12 22.18
CA ALA A 269 9.30 -22.79 21.30
C ALA A 269 10.45 -21.84 20.88
N PRO A 270 11.65 -22.35 20.51
CA PRO A 270 12.82 -21.51 20.26
C PRO A 270 12.46 -20.39 19.29
N SER A 271 12.49 -19.16 19.78
CA SER A 271 12.09 -17.96 19.03
C SER A 271 12.86 -17.93 17.73
N LYS A 272 12.18 -18.12 16.59
CA LYS A 272 12.78 -17.95 15.27
C LYS A 272 13.49 -16.60 15.23
N SER A 273 14.70 -16.56 14.69
CA SER A 273 15.48 -15.32 14.61
C SER A 273 14.66 -14.27 13.86
N GLN A 274 14.36 -13.13 14.47
CA GLN A 274 13.57 -12.05 13.84
C GLN A 274 14.22 -11.61 12.53
N VAL A 275 15.55 -11.56 12.49
CA VAL A 275 16.33 -11.27 11.27
C VAL A 275 15.91 -12.21 10.13
N ALA A 276 15.79 -13.51 10.41
CA ALA A 276 15.40 -14.50 9.41
C ALA A 276 14.01 -14.23 8.85
N ILE A 277 13.04 -13.87 9.70
CA ILE A 277 11.66 -13.55 9.27
C ILE A 277 11.66 -12.33 8.35
N PHE A 278 12.38 -11.25 8.70
CA PHE A 278 12.52 -10.09 7.82
C PHE A 278 13.21 -10.45 6.50
N VAL A 279 14.27 -11.27 6.52
CA VAL A 279 14.99 -11.71 5.32
C VAL A 279 14.06 -12.48 4.37
N VAL A 280 13.39 -13.52 4.85
CA VAL A 280 12.54 -14.38 3.99
C VAL A 280 11.28 -13.67 3.51
N LEU A 281 10.68 -12.82 4.34
CA LEU A 281 9.52 -12.00 3.96
C LEU A 281 9.89 -11.02 2.86
N ALA A 282 11.02 -10.32 2.99
CA ALA A 282 11.47 -9.38 1.99
C ALA A 282 11.83 -10.06 0.66
N MET A 283 12.48 -11.23 0.68
CA MET A 283 12.76 -12.01 -0.54
C MET A 283 11.47 -12.46 -1.22
N THR A 284 10.48 -12.89 -0.44
CA THR A 284 9.16 -13.30 -0.94
C THR A 284 8.42 -12.15 -1.62
N LEU A 285 8.32 -11.00 -0.95
CA LEU A 285 7.62 -9.82 -1.47
C LEU A 285 8.32 -9.20 -2.68
N ARG A 286 9.65 -9.13 -2.69
CA ARG A 286 10.41 -8.67 -3.86
C ARG A 286 10.25 -9.62 -5.04
N ARG A 287 10.09 -10.93 -4.80
CA ARG A 287 9.95 -11.89 -5.90
C ARG A 287 8.54 -12.00 -6.44
N LYS A 288 7.53 -12.06 -5.57
CA LYS A 288 6.10 -12.21 -5.90
C LYS A 288 5.28 -11.10 -5.23
N PRO A 289 5.45 -9.83 -5.66
CA PRO A 289 4.81 -8.69 -5.01
C PRO A 289 3.27 -8.76 -5.07
N ASP A 290 2.71 -9.36 -6.12
CA ASP A 290 1.27 -9.52 -6.33
C ASP A 290 0.53 -10.20 -5.17
N VAL A 291 1.22 -11.06 -4.41
CA VAL A 291 0.67 -11.72 -3.22
C VAL A 291 0.16 -10.70 -2.21
N LEU A 292 0.85 -9.57 -2.05
CA LEU A 292 0.44 -8.53 -1.12
C LEU A 292 -0.91 -7.91 -1.49
N ILE A 293 -1.24 -7.83 -2.78
CA ILE A 293 -2.55 -7.33 -3.23
C ILE A 293 -3.67 -8.25 -2.76
N SER A 294 -3.50 -9.57 -2.90
CA SER A 294 -4.53 -10.53 -2.44
C SER A 294 -4.72 -10.54 -0.92
N LEU A 295 -3.69 -10.14 -0.16
CA LEU A 295 -3.75 -10.07 1.29
C LEU A 295 -4.31 -8.75 1.81
N MET A 296 -4.46 -7.74 0.96
CA MET A 296 -4.93 -6.41 1.36
C MET A 296 -6.27 -6.41 2.12
N PRO A 297 -7.32 -7.17 1.73
CA PRO A 297 -8.56 -7.23 2.49
C PRO A 297 -8.36 -7.78 3.90
N ALA A 298 -7.65 -8.91 4.03
CA ALA A 298 -7.34 -9.52 5.33
C ALA A 298 -6.54 -8.58 6.24
N ILE A 299 -5.56 -7.86 5.69
CA ILE A 299 -4.75 -6.89 6.45
C ILE A 299 -5.60 -5.68 6.88
N ARG A 300 -6.58 -5.25 6.06
CA ARG A 300 -7.44 -4.11 6.35
C ARG A 300 -8.46 -4.41 7.46
N GLU A 301 -9.09 -5.59 7.39
CA GLU A 301 -10.20 -5.96 8.26
C GLU A 301 -9.74 -6.40 9.66
N ASP A 302 -8.56 -7.03 9.74
CA ASP A 302 -8.04 -7.52 11.01
C ASP A 302 -7.31 -6.42 11.78
N ALA A 303 -7.86 -6.07 12.95
CA ALA A 303 -7.34 -5.05 13.86
C ALA A 303 -5.89 -5.31 14.29
N LYS A 304 -5.37 -6.55 14.23
CA LYS A 304 -3.98 -6.87 14.61
C LYS A 304 -2.94 -6.20 13.70
N TYR A 305 -3.30 -5.88 12.46
CA TYR A 305 -2.44 -5.17 11.51
C TYR A 305 -2.64 -3.66 11.54
N GLN A 306 -3.66 -3.18 12.27
CA GLN A 306 -3.99 -1.78 12.39
C GLN A 306 -3.28 -1.17 13.60
N GLY A 307 -3.00 0.14 13.53
CA GLY A 307 -2.38 0.88 14.63
C GLY A 307 -1.08 1.58 14.27
N HIS A 308 -0.76 2.62 15.04
CA HIS A 308 0.41 3.47 14.82
C HIS A 308 1.74 2.74 15.03
N ASP A 309 1.79 1.77 15.93
CA ASP A 309 2.96 0.93 16.19
C ASP A 309 3.23 -0.08 15.07
N LYS A 310 2.19 -0.47 14.32
CA LYS A 310 2.28 -1.42 13.19
C LYS A 310 2.62 -0.76 11.86
N LEU A 311 2.24 0.51 11.68
CA LEU A 311 2.43 1.26 10.44
C LEU A 311 3.86 1.19 9.86
N PRO A 312 4.97 1.31 10.65
CA PRO A 312 6.31 1.20 10.09
C PRO A 312 6.58 -0.18 9.46
N VAL A 313 6.02 -1.26 10.01
CA VAL A 313 6.13 -2.61 9.43
C VAL A 313 5.31 -2.68 8.14
N THR A 314 4.10 -2.13 8.12
CA THR A 314 3.27 -2.11 6.91
C THR A 314 3.91 -1.30 5.78
N VAL A 315 4.48 -0.13 6.08
CA VAL A 315 5.24 0.68 5.13
C VAL A 315 6.47 -0.09 4.62
N TRP A 316 7.18 -0.80 5.50
CA TRP A 316 8.30 -1.65 5.11
C TRP A 316 7.87 -2.77 4.16
N VAL A 317 6.79 -3.49 4.47
CA VAL A 317 6.23 -4.57 3.64
C VAL A 317 5.88 -4.06 2.24
N ILE A 318 5.20 -2.92 2.15
CA ILE A 318 4.86 -2.30 0.86
C ILE A 318 6.13 -1.84 0.13
N ALA A 319 7.14 -1.33 0.85
CA ALA A 319 8.43 -0.98 0.28
C ALA A 319 9.18 -2.20 -0.27
N GLN A 320 9.05 -3.39 0.33
CA GLN A 320 9.62 -4.62 -0.24
C GLN A 320 8.90 -5.02 -1.53
N ALA A 321 7.57 -4.95 -1.55
CA ALA A 321 6.80 -5.24 -2.76
C ALA A 321 7.13 -4.25 -3.89
N SER A 322 7.32 -2.96 -3.58
CA SER A 322 7.65 -1.94 -4.59
C SER A 322 9.03 -2.12 -5.21
N GLN A 323 9.97 -2.74 -4.51
CA GLN A 323 11.27 -3.11 -5.08
C GLN A 323 11.16 -4.24 -6.11
N GLY A 324 10.14 -5.10 -6.00
CA GLY A 324 9.85 -6.14 -6.98
C GLY A 324 9.01 -5.64 -8.17
N ASP A 325 7.99 -4.84 -7.88
CA ASP A 325 7.10 -4.22 -8.87
C ASP A 325 6.58 -2.86 -8.36
N LEU A 326 6.97 -1.78 -9.03
CA LEU A 326 6.55 -0.41 -8.70
C LEU A 326 5.03 -0.23 -8.80
N VAL A 327 4.35 -0.95 -9.71
CA VAL A 327 2.90 -0.88 -9.89
C VAL A 327 2.20 -1.45 -8.66
N VAL A 328 2.66 -2.60 -8.15
CA VAL A 328 2.11 -3.17 -6.91
C VAL A 328 2.37 -2.26 -5.73
N GLY A 329 3.58 -1.70 -5.62
CA GLY A 329 3.92 -0.74 -4.57
C GLY A 329 2.99 0.48 -4.57
N LEU A 330 2.78 1.10 -5.73
CA LEU A 330 1.89 2.24 -5.85
C LEU A 330 0.43 1.85 -5.61
N PHE A 331 0.00 0.66 -6.04
CA PHE A 331 -1.35 0.16 -5.83
C PHE A 331 -1.65 0.05 -4.33
N MET A 332 -0.74 -0.55 -3.56
CA MET A 332 -0.88 -0.65 -2.12
C MET A 332 -0.84 0.72 -1.45
N TRP A 333 0.01 1.64 -1.92
CA TRP A 333 0.03 3.00 -1.39
C TRP A 333 -1.30 3.73 -1.61
N ILE A 334 -1.85 3.70 -2.83
CA ILE A 334 -3.11 4.37 -3.18
C ILE A 334 -4.30 3.75 -2.46
N ASN A 335 -4.40 2.42 -2.43
CA ASN A 335 -5.61 1.76 -1.93
C ASN A 335 -5.58 1.52 -0.43
N PHE A 336 -4.40 1.37 0.18
CA PHE A 336 -4.26 1.06 1.61
C PHE A 336 -3.77 2.24 2.45
N LEU A 337 -2.71 2.94 2.04
CA LEU A 337 -2.09 3.99 2.87
C LEU A 337 -2.70 5.38 2.66
N LEU A 338 -3.06 5.76 1.44
CA LEU A 338 -3.64 7.07 1.13
C LEU A 338 -4.96 7.33 1.89
N PRO A 339 -5.89 6.36 2.05
CA PRO A 339 -7.09 6.57 2.87
C PRO A 339 -6.78 6.90 4.32
N MET A 340 -5.66 6.41 4.88
CA MET A 340 -5.23 6.75 6.24
C MET A 340 -4.89 8.24 6.38
N LEU A 341 -4.45 8.90 5.30
CA LEU A 341 -4.21 10.34 5.27
C LEU A 341 -5.51 11.15 5.21
N SER A 342 -6.62 10.51 4.78
CA SER A 342 -7.93 11.12 4.56
C SER A 342 -8.84 11.07 5.79
N SER A 343 -8.45 10.36 6.85
CA SER A 343 -9.29 10.15 8.04
C SER A 343 -9.54 11.47 8.79
N LYS A 344 -10.81 11.71 9.16
CA LYS A 344 -11.29 12.88 9.91
C LYS A 344 -10.57 13.06 11.25
N SER A 345 -10.07 11.97 11.85
CA SER A 345 -9.32 12.00 13.12
C SER A 345 -7.90 12.58 13.00
N GLY A 346 -7.46 12.95 11.80
CA GLY A 346 -6.12 13.46 11.54
C GLY A 346 -5.06 12.37 11.61
N CYS A 347 -4.34 12.17 10.49
CA CYS A 347 -3.16 11.32 10.51
C CYS A 347 -2.06 12.00 11.34
N ASN A 348 -1.46 11.27 12.29
CA ASN A 348 -0.35 11.82 13.07
C ASN A 348 0.83 12.22 12.15
N PRO A 349 1.63 13.24 12.51
CA PRO A 349 2.67 13.76 11.62
C PRO A 349 3.73 12.73 11.19
N GLN A 350 4.08 11.78 12.06
CA GLN A 350 5.07 10.74 11.78
C GLN A 350 4.54 9.71 10.76
N ALA A 351 3.29 9.29 10.92
CA ALA A 351 2.59 8.40 10.01
C ALA A 351 2.45 9.05 8.63
N ARG A 352 2.03 10.32 8.59
CA ARG A 352 1.97 11.09 7.35
C ARG A 352 3.34 11.17 6.67
N ASP A 353 4.39 11.42 7.43
CA ASP A 353 5.75 11.50 6.91
C ASP A 353 6.21 10.17 6.29
N LEU A 354 6.03 9.04 6.99
CA LEU A 354 6.37 7.71 6.49
C LEU A 354 5.59 7.35 5.21
N ILE A 355 4.29 7.62 5.18
CA ILE A 355 3.44 7.35 4.01
C ILE A 355 3.92 8.16 2.81
N LEU A 356 4.22 9.46 2.99
CA LEU A 356 4.71 10.30 1.90
C LEU A 356 6.13 9.91 1.45
N GLN A 357 7.01 9.50 2.36
CA GLN A 357 8.36 9.06 2.00
C GLN A 357 8.32 7.81 1.10
N LEU A 358 7.34 6.93 1.29
CA LEU A 358 7.17 5.74 0.47
C LEU A 358 6.78 6.09 -0.98
N VAL A 359 5.78 6.95 -1.20
CA VAL A 359 5.39 7.33 -2.57
C VAL A 359 6.49 8.12 -3.26
N GLU A 360 7.18 9.01 -2.57
CA GLU A 360 8.32 9.74 -3.11
C GLU A 360 9.41 8.79 -3.58
N ARG A 361 9.71 7.74 -2.80
CA ARG A 361 10.65 6.70 -3.21
C ARG A 361 10.17 5.95 -4.46
N ILE A 362 8.91 5.53 -4.50
CA ILE A 362 8.33 4.80 -5.65
C ILE A 362 8.45 5.65 -6.92
N LEU A 363 8.09 6.94 -6.84
CA LEU A 363 8.12 7.84 -7.99
C LEU A 363 9.53 8.28 -8.39
N SER A 364 10.48 8.26 -7.45
CA SER A 364 11.91 8.55 -7.71
C SER A 364 12.69 7.34 -8.24
N ALA A 365 12.06 6.17 -8.36
CA ALA A 365 12.75 4.98 -8.84
C ALA A 365 13.15 5.13 -10.33
N PRO A 366 14.27 4.52 -10.76
CA PRO A 366 14.67 4.54 -12.16
C PRO A 366 13.56 4.02 -13.07
N LYS A 367 13.21 4.78 -14.11
CA LYS A 367 12.11 4.45 -15.05
C LYS A 367 10.73 4.34 -14.40
N ALA A 368 10.51 4.92 -13.21
CA ALA A 368 9.20 4.86 -12.53
C ALA A 368 8.04 5.34 -13.41
N ARG A 369 8.18 6.53 -14.04
CA ARG A 369 7.13 7.10 -14.89
C ARG A 369 6.66 6.15 -16.01
N PRO A 370 7.51 5.67 -16.93
CA PRO A 370 7.05 4.76 -17.98
C PRO A 370 6.52 3.42 -17.44
N ILE A 371 7.10 2.87 -16.36
CA ILE A 371 6.61 1.63 -15.75
C ILE A 371 5.19 1.82 -15.21
N LEU A 372 4.96 2.89 -14.46
CA LEU A 372 3.67 3.17 -13.83
C LEU A 372 2.59 3.57 -14.83
N LEU A 373 2.93 4.29 -15.90
CA LEU A 373 1.99 4.61 -16.98
C LEU A 373 1.57 3.36 -17.75
N ASN A 374 2.51 2.44 -18.03
CA ASN A 374 2.19 1.15 -18.66
C ASN A 374 1.35 0.26 -17.72
N GLY A 375 1.50 0.42 -16.40
CA GLY A 375 0.74 -0.28 -15.37
C GLY A 375 -0.49 0.47 -14.84
N ALA A 376 -0.92 1.57 -15.48
CA ALA A 376 -1.99 2.42 -14.97
C ALA A 376 -3.35 1.71 -14.86
N VAL A 377 -3.55 0.67 -15.67
CA VAL A 377 -4.71 -0.23 -15.60
C VAL A 377 -4.22 -1.66 -15.49
N ARG A 378 -4.64 -2.36 -14.44
CA ARG A 378 -4.21 -3.72 -14.11
C ARG A 378 -5.43 -4.60 -13.84
N LYS A 379 -5.58 -5.69 -14.61
CA LYS A 379 -6.73 -6.63 -14.50
C LYS A 379 -8.11 -5.92 -14.52
N GLY A 380 -8.22 -4.80 -15.24
CA GLY A 380 -9.44 -3.99 -15.32
C GLY A 380 -9.58 -2.92 -14.23
N GLU A 381 -8.74 -2.94 -13.20
CA GLU A 381 -8.73 -1.95 -12.12
C GLU A 381 -7.71 -0.84 -12.40
N ARG A 382 -8.05 0.39 -12.01
CA ARG A 382 -7.16 1.54 -12.14
C ARG A 382 -6.22 1.63 -10.96
N LEU A 383 -4.96 1.95 -11.24
CA LEU A 383 -3.95 2.17 -10.22
C LEU A 383 -4.28 3.38 -9.35
N VAL A 384 -4.79 4.46 -9.96
CA VAL A 384 -5.32 5.65 -9.27
C VAL A 384 -6.80 5.80 -9.63
N PRO A 385 -7.73 5.35 -8.76
CA PRO A 385 -9.16 5.54 -8.94
C PRO A 385 -9.58 7.04 -8.90
N PRO A 386 -10.75 7.41 -9.45
CA PRO A 386 -11.26 8.78 -9.40
C PRO A 386 -11.34 9.38 -7.99
N SER A 387 -11.76 8.60 -6.99
CA SER A 387 -11.81 9.05 -5.59
C SER A 387 -10.43 9.38 -5.02
N SER A 388 -9.40 8.60 -5.37
CA SER A 388 -8.02 8.88 -4.98
C SER A 388 -7.47 10.11 -5.70
N LEU A 389 -7.80 10.31 -6.98
CA LEU A 389 -7.43 11.53 -7.71
C LEU A 389 -8.07 12.78 -7.09
N GLU A 390 -9.35 12.70 -6.73
CA GLU A 390 -10.07 13.76 -6.03
C GLU A 390 -9.38 14.13 -4.71
N PHE A 391 -9.05 13.13 -3.89
CA PHE A 391 -8.30 13.36 -2.65
C PHE A 391 -6.94 14.01 -2.89
N LEU A 392 -6.15 13.46 -3.82
CA LEU A 392 -4.82 13.97 -4.16
C LEU A 392 -4.88 15.43 -4.64
N MET A 393 -5.87 15.77 -5.47
CA MET A 393 -6.08 17.13 -5.95
C MET A 393 -6.35 18.09 -4.79
N ARG A 394 -7.25 17.75 -3.86
CA ARG A 394 -7.56 18.59 -2.69
C ARG A 394 -6.39 18.69 -1.70
N ALA A 395 -5.65 17.60 -1.49
CA ALA A 395 -4.46 17.59 -0.65
C ALA A 395 -3.32 18.46 -1.22
N THR A 396 -3.26 18.58 -2.55
CA THR A 396 -2.26 19.37 -3.28
C THR A 396 -2.61 20.85 -3.31
N PHE A 397 -3.90 21.19 -3.48
CA PHE A 397 -4.37 22.56 -3.61
C PHE A 397 -5.35 22.97 -2.50
N PRO A 398 -4.95 22.90 -1.22
CA PRO A 398 -5.80 23.40 -0.14
C PRO A 398 -5.88 24.94 -0.18
N ALA A 399 -6.84 25.51 0.53
CA ALA A 399 -6.90 26.96 0.76
C ALA A 399 -5.59 27.46 1.40
N SER A 400 -5.22 28.72 1.12
CA SER A 400 -3.91 29.28 1.53
C SER A 400 -3.63 29.15 3.03
N TYR A 401 -4.65 29.29 3.87
CA TYR A 401 -4.54 29.17 5.33
C TYR A 401 -4.41 27.71 5.82
N ALA A 402 -4.77 26.73 4.99
CA ALA A 402 -4.73 25.30 5.31
C ALA A 402 -3.47 24.59 4.76
N ARG A 403 -2.57 25.33 4.11
CA ARG A 403 -1.29 24.79 3.64
C ARG A 403 -0.41 24.39 4.83
N VAL A 404 0.19 23.21 4.73
CA VAL A 404 1.08 22.63 5.74
C VAL A 404 2.35 22.13 5.05
N LYS A 405 3.39 21.76 5.81
CA LYS A 405 4.65 21.21 5.26
C LYS A 405 4.44 20.01 4.33
N SER A 406 3.42 19.18 4.57
CA SER A 406 3.11 18.06 3.66
C SER A 406 2.50 18.48 2.34
N THR A 407 1.96 19.70 2.20
CA THR A 407 1.37 20.19 0.95
C THR A 407 2.42 20.25 -0.15
N GLU A 408 3.63 20.73 0.13
CA GLU A 408 4.75 20.77 -0.83
C GLU A 408 5.12 19.37 -1.35
N ARG A 409 4.99 18.35 -0.49
CA ARG A 409 5.26 16.95 -0.85
C ARG A 409 4.16 16.40 -1.76
N PHE A 410 2.91 16.75 -1.50
CA PHE A 410 1.80 16.44 -2.42
C PHE A 410 2.00 17.12 -3.78
N GLU A 411 2.40 18.38 -3.81
CA GLU A 411 2.72 19.12 -5.05
C GLU A 411 3.82 18.44 -5.88
N ALA A 412 4.82 17.86 -5.23
CA ALA A 412 5.89 17.14 -5.92
C ALA A 412 5.41 15.82 -6.57
N VAL A 413 4.56 15.05 -5.89
CA VAL A 413 4.10 13.72 -6.38
C VAL A 413 2.87 13.81 -7.28
N TYR A 414 2.04 14.83 -7.12
CA TYR A 414 0.75 14.98 -7.78
C TYR A 414 0.81 14.92 -9.32
N PRO A 415 1.75 15.56 -10.03
CA PRO A 415 1.76 15.55 -11.49
C PRO A 415 1.81 14.15 -12.10
N ILE A 416 2.64 13.27 -11.54
CA ILE A 416 2.77 11.88 -12.02
C ILE A 416 1.52 11.07 -11.63
N LEU A 417 1.02 11.23 -10.40
CA LEU A 417 -0.18 10.52 -9.95
C LEU A 417 -1.43 10.92 -10.75
N LYS A 418 -1.57 12.20 -11.09
CA LYS A 418 -2.59 12.71 -12.00
C LYS A 418 -2.44 12.07 -13.38
N GLU A 419 -1.24 12.07 -13.95
CA GLU A 419 -1.00 11.47 -15.26
C GLU A 419 -1.42 9.98 -15.30
N ILE A 420 -1.06 9.22 -14.26
CA ILE A 420 -1.47 7.82 -14.10
C ILE A 420 -3.00 7.70 -14.01
N ALA A 421 -3.66 8.54 -13.21
CA ALA A 421 -5.12 8.52 -13.06
C ALA A 421 -5.86 8.78 -14.37
N LEU A 422 -5.33 9.70 -15.18
CA LEU A 422 -5.90 10.10 -16.47
C LEU A 422 -5.49 9.18 -17.63
N THR A 423 -4.60 8.22 -17.39
CA THR A 423 -4.15 7.26 -18.42
C THR A 423 -5.22 6.21 -18.70
N GLY A 424 -5.47 5.89 -19.98
CA GLY A 424 -6.36 4.83 -20.39
C GLY A 424 -6.62 4.84 -21.89
N SER A 425 -7.17 3.74 -22.42
CA SER A 425 -7.52 3.65 -23.84
C SER A 425 -8.68 4.61 -24.17
N PRO A 426 -8.47 5.62 -25.04
CA PRO A 426 -9.52 6.56 -25.42
C PRO A 426 -10.73 5.85 -26.01
N GLY A 427 -11.94 6.30 -25.67
CA GLY A 427 -13.20 5.74 -26.17
C GLY A 427 -13.65 4.42 -25.54
N SER A 428 -12.83 3.74 -24.73
CA SER A 428 -13.23 2.51 -24.04
C SER A 428 -14.36 2.73 -23.03
N LYS A 429 -15.20 1.71 -22.79
CA LYS A 429 -16.33 1.79 -21.84
C LYS A 429 -15.88 2.20 -20.43
N ALA A 430 -14.79 1.60 -19.95
CA ALA A 430 -14.20 1.92 -18.66
C ALA A 430 -13.70 3.38 -18.60
N MET A 431 -13.06 3.86 -19.67
CA MET A 431 -12.61 5.25 -19.75
C MET A 431 -13.78 6.24 -19.77
N LYS A 432 -14.86 5.94 -20.50
CA LYS A 432 -16.08 6.77 -20.48
C LYS A 432 -16.63 6.92 -19.06
N GLN A 433 -16.86 5.81 -18.37
CA GLN A 433 -17.36 5.82 -16.98
C GLN A 433 -16.42 6.59 -16.04
N THR A 434 -15.11 6.35 -16.14
CA THR A 434 -14.10 7.05 -15.34
C THR A 434 -14.16 8.56 -15.58
N THR A 435 -14.25 8.97 -16.84
CA THR A 435 -14.27 10.38 -17.22
C THR A 435 -15.51 11.09 -16.69
N GLN A 436 -16.67 10.42 -16.66
CA GLN A 436 -17.91 10.95 -16.08
C GLN A 436 -17.80 11.12 -14.56
N GLN A 437 -17.21 10.15 -13.85
CA GLN A 437 -16.96 10.28 -12.40
C GLN A 437 -16.00 11.43 -12.10
N ILE A 438 -14.92 11.56 -12.89
CA ILE A 438 -13.95 12.66 -12.74
C ILE A 438 -14.61 14.01 -12.99
N LEU A 439 -15.43 14.12 -14.04
CA LEU A 439 -16.15 15.34 -14.39
C LEU A 439 -16.97 15.88 -13.21
N GLN A 440 -17.68 15.01 -12.50
CA GLN A 440 -18.57 15.41 -11.40
C GLN A 440 -17.80 16.06 -10.24
N PHE A 441 -16.73 15.44 -9.73
CA PHE A 441 -15.98 16.03 -8.63
C PHE A 441 -15.16 17.25 -9.08
N ALA A 442 -14.66 17.25 -10.32
CA ALA A 442 -13.91 18.37 -10.87
C ALA A 442 -14.81 19.61 -11.02
N LEU A 443 -16.08 19.45 -11.39
CA LEU A 443 -17.04 20.53 -11.43
C LEU A 443 -17.27 21.12 -10.03
N LYS A 444 -17.51 20.26 -9.04
CA LYS A 444 -17.70 20.69 -7.64
C LYS A 444 -16.48 21.45 -7.12
N ALA A 445 -15.28 20.87 -7.26
CA ALA A 445 -14.03 21.50 -6.83
C ALA A 445 -13.74 22.83 -7.56
N THR A 446 -14.24 23.00 -8.78
CA THR A 446 -14.14 24.28 -9.50
C THR A 446 -14.93 25.39 -8.79
N GLY A 447 -16.10 25.06 -8.24
CA GLY A 447 -17.00 25.99 -7.56
C GLY A 447 -16.66 26.31 -6.10
N GLU A 448 -15.63 25.68 -5.51
CA GLU A 448 -15.29 25.84 -4.08
C GLU A 448 -14.60 27.19 -3.74
N GLY A 449 -14.31 28.03 -4.74
CA GLY A 449 -13.73 29.37 -4.52
C GLY A 449 -12.25 29.39 -4.12
N VAL A 450 -11.55 28.25 -4.18
CA VAL A 450 -10.12 28.13 -3.88
C VAL A 450 -9.31 28.28 -5.19
N PRO A 451 -8.55 29.38 -5.42
CA PRO A 451 -8.04 29.72 -6.75
C PRO A 451 -7.20 28.64 -7.45
N ASN A 452 -6.26 28.01 -6.74
CA ASN A 452 -5.40 26.98 -7.32
C ASN A 452 -6.15 25.66 -7.54
N LEU A 453 -7.07 25.29 -6.63
CA LEU A 453 -7.94 24.13 -6.78
C LEU A 453 -8.88 24.31 -7.97
N SER A 454 -9.55 25.45 -8.06
CA SER A 454 -10.47 25.77 -9.16
C SER A 454 -9.75 25.77 -10.51
N ARG A 455 -8.50 26.24 -10.56
CA ARG A 455 -7.67 26.18 -11.77
C ARG A 455 -7.38 24.74 -12.17
N GLU A 456 -6.93 23.90 -11.25
CA GLU A 456 -6.62 22.50 -11.56
C GLU A 456 -7.87 21.70 -11.91
N ALA A 457 -8.94 21.86 -11.13
CA ALA A 457 -10.21 21.18 -11.34
C ALA A 457 -10.83 21.55 -12.68
N SER A 458 -10.80 22.83 -13.08
CA SER A 458 -11.30 23.24 -14.40
C SER A 458 -10.45 22.68 -15.55
N ASN A 459 -9.13 22.52 -15.38
CA ASN A 459 -8.29 21.83 -16.37
C ASN A 459 -8.69 20.36 -16.53
N ILE A 460 -8.88 19.65 -15.42
CA ILE A 460 -9.33 18.24 -15.43
C ILE A 460 -10.73 18.13 -16.04
N PHE A 461 -11.63 19.05 -15.71
CA PHE A 461 -12.98 19.11 -16.28
C PHE A 461 -12.94 19.30 -17.81
N ILE A 462 -12.15 20.25 -18.31
CA ILE A 462 -11.99 20.45 -19.75
C ILE A 462 -11.38 19.21 -20.41
N TRP A 463 -10.38 18.59 -19.79
CA TRP A 463 -9.82 17.32 -20.26
C TRP A 463 -10.92 16.25 -20.38
N CYS A 464 -11.83 16.11 -19.41
CA CYS A 464 -12.95 15.18 -19.49
C CYS A 464 -13.82 15.40 -20.73
N LEU A 465 -14.13 16.66 -21.05
CA LEU A 465 -14.90 17.02 -22.26
C LEU A 465 -14.18 16.61 -23.55
N THR A 466 -12.84 16.66 -23.58
CA THR A 466 -12.05 16.21 -24.74
C THR A 466 -12.04 14.70 -24.91
N GLN A 467 -12.10 13.95 -23.81
CA GLN A 467 -12.00 12.49 -23.82
C GLN A 467 -13.34 11.78 -24.06
N ASN A 468 -14.44 12.36 -23.60
CA ASN A 468 -15.76 11.73 -23.68
C ASN A 468 -16.86 12.74 -24.08
N PRO A 469 -17.43 12.65 -25.29
CA PRO A 469 -18.54 13.50 -25.71
C PRO A 469 -19.79 13.43 -24.82
N ASP A 470 -20.02 12.31 -24.10
CA ASP A 470 -21.16 12.21 -23.20
C ASP A 470 -21.02 13.14 -21.97
N CYS A 471 -19.80 13.56 -21.62
CA CYS A 471 -19.59 14.54 -20.55
C CYS A 471 -20.22 15.91 -20.85
N TYR A 472 -20.49 16.23 -22.12
CA TYR A 472 -21.23 17.44 -22.48
C TYR A 472 -22.71 17.37 -22.07
N LYS A 473 -23.31 16.17 -22.08
CA LYS A 473 -24.68 15.95 -21.59
C LYS A 473 -24.71 16.01 -20.06
N ASP A 474 -23.71 15.42 -19.41
CA ASP A 474 -23.58 15.48 -17.95
C ASP A 474 -23.40 16.93 -17.49
N TRP A 475 -22.55 17.70 -18.17
CA TRP A 475 -22.42 19.14 -17.90
C TRP A 475 -23.73 19.88 -18.15
N ASP A 476 -24.45 19.56 -19.23
CA ASP A 476 -25.76 20.13 -19.49
C ASP A 476 -26.75 19.91 -18.34
N ASN A 477 -26.81 18.70 -17.80
CA ASN A 477 -27.68 18.35 -16.68
C ASN A 477 -27.29 19.07 -15.39
N LEU A 478 -25.99 19.25 -15.13
CA LEU A 478 -25.48 19.83 -13.88
C LEU A 478 -25.38 21.36 -13.89
N TYR A 479 -25.60 22.00 -15.04
CA TYR A 479 -25.23 23.39 -15.28
C TYR A 479 -25.89 24.42 -14.35
N LEU A 480 -27.21 24.39 -14.20
CA LEU A 480 -27.93 25.40 -13.38
C LEU A 480 -27.66 25.24 -11.88
N ASP A 481 -27.35 24.02 -11.45
CA ASP A 481 -26.99 23.70 -10.05
C ASP A 481 -25.54 24.06 -9.74
N ASN A 482 -24.69 24.20 -10.77
CA ASN A 482 -23.26 24.49 -10.65
C ASN A 482 -22.89 25.70 -11.53
N LEU A 483 -23.71 26.76 -11.48
CA LEU A 483 -23.58 27.92 -12.36
C LEU A 483 -22.23 28.61 -12.19
N GLU A 484 -21.82 28.91 -10.95
CA GLU A 484 -20.53 29.56 -10.66
C GLU A 484 -19.33 28.75 -11.16
N ALA A 485 -19.34 27.43 -10.90
CA ALA A 485 -18.31 26.53 -11.41
C ALA A 485 -18.29 26.52 -12.95
N SER A 486 -19.47 26.52 -13.58
CA SER A 486 -19.62 26.55 -15.03
C SER A 486 -19.13 27.86 -15.64
N ILE A 487 -19.34 29.00 -14.99
CA ILE A 487 -18.78 30.30 -15.41
C ILE A 487 -17.25 30.23 -15.46
N VAL A 488 -16.62 29.66 -14.43
CA VAL A 488 -15.16 29.50 -14.39
C VAL A 488 -14.67 28.64 -15.56
N VAL A 489 -15.33 27.51 -15.84
CA VAL A 489 -14.99 26.64 -16.98
C VAL A 489 -15.20 27.36 -18.32
N LEU A 490 -16.34 28.04 -18.51
CA LEU A 490 -16.66 28.78 -19.73
C LEU A 490 -15.65 29.90 -19.99
N LYS A 491 -15.32 30.68 -18.96
CA LYS A 491 -14.30 31.72 -19.02
C LYS A 491 -12.94 31.14 -19.40
N ARG A 492 -12.55 30.02 -18.82
CA ARG A 492 -11.29 29.34 -19.15
C ARG A 492 -11.25 28.86 -20.61
N LEU A 493 -12.33 28.26 -21.12
CA LEU A 493 -12.47 27.91 -22.53
C LEU A 493 -12.37 29.13 -23.44
N VAL A 494 -12.88 30.28 -23.02
CA VAL A 494 -12.74 31.55 -23.74
C VAL A 494 -11.27 32.01 -23.72
N ASP A 495 -10.62 32.02 -22.57
CA ASP A 495 -9.27 32.59 -22.44
C ASP A 495 -8.23 31.71 -23.17
N GLU A 496 -8.35 30.39 -23.06
CA GLU A 496 -7.41 29.40 -23.60
C GLU A 496 -7.87 28.78 -24.93
N TRP A 497 -8.82 29.40 -25.62
CA TRP A 497 -9.44 28.85 -26.84
C TRP A 497 -8.45 28.39 -27.90
N LYS A 498 -7.36 29.14 -28.12
CA LYS A 498 -6.35 28.79 -29.14
C LYS A 498 -5.68 27.45 -28.81
N GLU A 499 -5.41 27.18 -27.54
CA GLU A 499 -4.80 25.92 -27.09
C GLU A 499 -5.79 24.76 -27.16
N HIS A 500 -7.04 24.99 -26.72
CA HIS A 500 -8.07 23.96 -26.71
C HIS A 500 -8.56 23.63 -28.12
N SER A 501 -8.70 24.61 -29.01
CA SER A 501 -9.23 24.42 -30.38
C SER A 501 -8.40 23.47 -31.25
N VAL A 502 -7.07 23.41 -31.03
CA VAL A 502 -6.17 22.48 -31.73
C VAL A 502 -6.30 21.05 -31.17
N LYS A 503 -6.63 20.92 -29.87
CA LYS A 503 -6.80 19.64 -29.17
C LYS A 503 -8.23 19.07 -29.28
N HIS A 504 -9.17 19.79 -29.91
CA HIS A 504 -10.60 19.45 -29.92
C HIS A 504 -11.06 18.68 -31.18
N PRO A 505 -11.42 17.40 -31.06
CA PRO A 505 -12.34 16.73 -31.98
C PRO A 505 -13.83 17.07 -31.70
N THR A 506 -14.14 17.86 -30.66
CA THR A 506 -15.51 18.02 -30.10
C THR A 506 -16.19 19.37 -30.35
N VAL A 507 -16.00 19.95 -31.54
CA VAL A 507 -16.62 21.23 -31.93
C VAL A 507 -18.16 21.19 -31.87
N GLN A 508 -18.77 20.08 -32.27
CA GLN A 508 -20.23 19.97 -32.31
C GLN A 508 -20.90 19.72 -30.95
N PRO A 509 -20.45 18.76 -30.11
CA PRO A 509 -20.98 18.61 -28.76
C PRO A 509 -20.95 19.92 -27.96
N LEU A 510 -19.83 20.66 -28.02
CA LEU A 510 -19.71 21.97 -27.38
C LEU A 510 -20.75 22.97 -27.91
N LYS A 511 -20.94 23.05 -29.23
CA LYS A 511 -21.93 23.97 -29.83
C LYS A 511 -23.35 23.67 -29.35
N VAL A 512 -23.72 22.39 -29.28
CA VAL A 512 -25.04 21.95 -28.80
C VAL A 512 -25.24 22.32 -27.32
N THR A 513 -24.24 22.02 -26.48
CA THR A 513 -24.29 22.36 -25.04
C THR A 513 -24.38 23.87 -24.81
N LEU A 514 -23.60 24.67 -25.53
CA LEU A 514 -23.68 26.14 -25.42
C LEU A 514 -25.05 26.68 -25.83
N ALA A 515 -25.67 26.13 -26.87
CA ALA A 515 -27.03 26.51 -27.26
C ALA A 515 -28.05 26.16 -26.16
N SER A 516 -27.90 24.99 -25.52
CA SER A 516 -28.71 24.58 -24.38
C SER A 516 -28.55 25.51 -23.18
N PHE A 517 -27.30 25.87 -22.82
CA PHE A 517 -27.01 26.81 -21.74
C PHE A 517 -27.69 28.16 -21.94
N ARG A 518 -27.63 28.71 -23.15
CA ARG A 518 -28.28 29.99 -23.45
C ARG A 518 -29.80 29.91 -23.27
N LYS A 519 -30.42 28.82 -23.73
CA LYS A 519 -31.87 28.60 -23.52
C LYS A 519 -32.21 28.44 -22.03
N LYS A 520 -31.38 27.75 -21.26
CA LYS A 520 -31.54 27.60 -19.80
C LYS A 520 -31.37 28.94 -19.08
N ASN A 521 -30.39 29.75 -19.48
CA ASN A 521 -30.16 31.09 -18.94
C ASN A 521 -31.33 32.01 -19.21
N GLU A 522 -31.86 32.04 -20.44
CA GLU A 522 -33.02 32.85 -20.80
C GLU A 522 -34.25 32.47 -19.98
N LYS A 523 -34.53 31.17 -19.86
CA LYS A 523 -35.65 30.68 -19.03
C LYS A 523 -35.47 31.02 -17.56
N ALA A 524 -34.28 30.85 -17.01
CA ALA A 524 -33.98 31.14 -15.61
C ALA A 524 -34.08 32.65 -15.34
N LEU A 525 -33.52 33.51 -16.21
CA LEU A 525 -33.59 34.96 -16.08
C LEU A 525 -35.03 35.51 -16.08
N ALA A 526 -35.97 34.83 -16.74
CA ALA A 526 -37.38 35.22 -16.76
C ALA A 526 -38.16 34.79 -15.51
N ALA A 527 -37.64 33.85 -14.73
CA ALA A 527 -38.32 33.24 -13.59
C ALA A 527 -37.67 33.56 -12.24
N ASP A 528 -36.38 33.88 -12.24
CA ASP A 528 -35.62 34.15 -11.03
C ASP A 528 -35.82 35.61 -10.61
N GLU A 529 -35.86 35.88 -9.30
CA GLU A 529 -35.92 37.23 -8.76
C GLU A 529 -34.61 37.68 -8.11
N ASP A 530 -33.70 36.75 -7.81
CA ASP A 530 -32.41 37.03 -7.18
C ASP A 530 -31.46 37.76 -8.15
N ASP A 531 -31.09 38.99 -7.79
CA ASP A 531 -30.23 39.85 -8.59
C ASP A 531 -28.81 39.30 -8.77
N ASP A 532 -28.26 38.63 -7.76
CA ASP A 532 -26.91 38.04 -7.82
C ASP A 532 -26.92 36.86 -8.79
N ARG A 533 -27.92 35.98 -8.67
CA ARG A 533 -28.10 34.86 -9.59
C ARG A 533 -28.39 35.32 -11.02
N LYS A 534 -29.20 36.38 -11.21
CA LYS A 534 -29.41 37.03 -12.51
C LYS A 534 -28.08 37.55 -13.08
N ALA A 535 -27.19 38.10 -12.27
CA ALA A 535 -25.88 38.56 -12.72
C ALA A 535 -25.00 37.39 -13.21
N SER A 536 -24.94 36.29 -12.46
CA SER A 536 -24.22 35.08 -12.85
C SER A 536 -24.76 34.47 -14.14
N LEU A 537 -26.08 34.40 -14.32
CA LEU A 537 -26.70 33.92 -15.56
C LEU A 537 -26.32 34.79 -16.78
N LYS A 538 -26.26 36.12 -16.60
CA LYS A 538 -25.82 37.06 -17.64
C LYS A 538 -24.34 36.88 -17.98
N ASP A 539 -23.48 36.69 -16.98
CA ASP A 539 -22.04 36.47 -17.21
C ASP A 539 -21.78 35.13 -17.93
N ALA A 540 -22.49 34.07 -17.53
CA ALA A 540 -22.44 32.78 -18.22
C ALA A 540 -22.88 32.90 -19.70
N ASP A 541 -23.98 33.60 -19.98
CA ASP A 541 -24.45 33.82 -21.37
C ASP A 541 -23.45 34.65 -22.20
N LYS A 542 -22.80 35.65 -21.59
CA LYS A 542 -21.71 36.41 -22.22
C LYS A 542 -20.58 35.49 -22.69
N HIS A 543 -20.11 34.59 -21.82
CA HIS A 543 -19.08 33.63 -22.21
C HIS A 543 -19.56 32.66 -23.31
N CYS A 544 -20.80 32.18 -23.23
CA CYS A 544 -21.40 31.33 -24.26
C CYS A 544 -21.43 32.02 -25.63
N LYS A 545 -21.84 33.29 -25.70
CA LYS A 545 -21.85 34.09 -26.94
C LYS A 545 -20.46 34.19 -27.56
N VAL A 546 -19.43 34.48 -26.76
CA VAL A 546 -18.04 34.56 -27.23
C VAL A 546 -17.58 33.22 -27.81
N LEU A 547 -17.82 32.11 -27.11
CA LEU A 547 -17.44 30.78 -27.57
C LEU A 547 -18.14 30.38 -28.88
N MET A 548 -19.45 30.60 -28.98
CA MET A 548 -20.19 30.32 -30.21
C MET A 548 -19.72 31.16 -31.39
N GLY A 549 -19.37 32.43 -31.16
CA GLY A 549 -18.78 33.30 -32.18
C GLY A 549 -17.45 32.74 -32.69
N ARG A 550 -16.61 32.24 -31.78
CA ARG A 550 -15.32 31.60 -32.13
C ARG A 550 -15.51 30.30 -32.88
N LEU A 551 -16.42 29.43 -32.44
CA LEU A 551 -16.80 28.17 -33.11
C LEU A 551 -17.31 28.39 -34.54
N SER A 552 -17.98 29.50 -34.79
CA SER A 552 -18.52 29.84 -36.13
C SER A 552 -17.42 30.31 -37.09
N ARG A 553 -16.34 30.92 -36.59
CA ARG A 553 -15.20 31.40 -37.41
C ARG A 553 -14.25 30.29 -37.83
N THR A 554 -14.04 29.27 -37.01
CA THR A 554 -13.18 28.11 -37.34
C THR A 554 -13.70 27.32 -38.54
N HIS A 555 -15.01 27.26 -38.75
CA HIS A 555 -15.61 26.57 -39.90
C HIS A 555 -15.58 27.39 -41.20
N GLY A 556 -15.40 28.71 -41.12
CA GLY A 556 -15.33 29.61 -42.28
C GLY A 556 -14.02 29.51 -43.06
N CYS A 557 -12.89 29.27 -42.37
CA CYS A 557 -11.58 29.24 -43.00
C CYS A 557 -11.34 27.96 -43.82
N MET A 558 -11.82 26.80 -43.36
CA MET A 558 -11.70 25.54 -44.12
C MET A 558 -12.48 25.57 -45.45
N LYS A 559 -13.65 26.22 -45.48
CA LYS A 559 -14.41 26.36 -46.74
C LYS A 559 -13.64 27.20 -47.75
N ILE A 560 -13.01 28.31 -47.33
CA ILE A 560 -12.23 29.17 -48.22
C ILE A 560 -11.01 28.43 -48.76
N VAL A 561 -10.28 27.66 -47.93
CA VAL A 561 -9.11 26.89 -48.40
C VAL A 561 -9.51 25.80 -49.40
N VAL A 562 -10.63 25.08 -49.18
CA VAL A 562 -11.16 24.09 -50.15
C VAL A 562 -11.60 24.75 -51.46
N PHE A 563 -12.28 25.90 -51.40
CA PHE A 563 -12.65 26.64 -52.61
C PHE A 563 -11.43 27.18 -53.36
N VAL A 564 -10.41 27.68 -52.67
CA VAL A 564 -9.16 28.17 -53.28
C VAL A 564 -8.35 27.03 -53.90
N SER A 565 -8.30 25.86 -53.25
CA SER A 565 -7.59 24.68 -53.79
C SER A 565 -8.32 24.02 -54.96
N VAL A 566 -9.66 23.99 -54.96
CA VAL A 566 -10.44 23.57 -56.13
C VAL A 566 -10.29 24.58 -57.27
N ALA A 567 -10.31 25.89 -56.99
CA ALA A 567 -10.09 26.92 -58.01
C ALA A 567 -8.67 26.87 -58.59
N LEU A 568 -7.65 26.61 -57.77
CA LEU A 568 -6.26 26.40 -58.22
C LEU A 568 -6.10 25.12 -59.02
N ALA A 569 -6.76 24.02 -58.64
CA ALA A 569 -6.73 22.77 -59.39
C ALA A 569 -7.43 22.88 -60.75
N VAL A 570 -8.57 23.58 -60.81
CA VAL A 570 -9.27 23.87 -62.08
C VAL A 570 -8.46 24.83 -62.95
N GLY A 571 -7.83 25.84 -62.35
CA GLY A 571 -6.92 26.76 -63.05
C GLY A 571 -5.67 26.06 -63.60
N ALA A 572 -5.07 25.16 -62.81
CA ALA A 572 -3.92 24.36 -63.24
C ALA A 572 -4.29 23.33 -64.32
N ALA A 573 -5.47 22.71 -64.26
CA ALA A 573 -5.96 21.81 -65.30
C ALA A 573 -6.24 22.55 -66.63
N TYR A 574 -6.75 23.78 -66.56
CA TYR A 574 -6.96 24.64 -67.74
C TYR A 574 -5.63 25.12 -68.35
N MET A 575 -4.64 25.47 -67.52
CA MET A 575 -3.30 25.87 -67.97
C MET A 575 -2.46 24.69 -68.49
N SER A 576 -2.66 23.48 -67.96
CA SER A 576 -1.98 22.24 -68.37
C SER A 576 -2.39 21.75 -69.75
N GLN A 577 -3.64 22.03 -70.18
CA GLN A 577 -4.09 21.72 -71.55
C GLN A 577 -3.40 22.58 -72.63
N ASN A 578 -2.70 23.66 -72.24
CA ASN A 578 -2.17 24.63 -73.18
C ASN A 578 -0.64 24.85 -73.13
N MET A 579 0.11 24.01 -72.40
CA MET A 579 1.56 24.20 -72.22
C MET A 579 2.34 22.91 -72.49
N GLN A 580 2.41 22.54 -73.77
CA GLN A 580 3.37 21.56 -74.27
C GLN A 580 4.64 22.32 -74.66
N SER A 581 5.78 21.86 -74.12
CA SER A 581 7.09 22.51 -74.07
C SER A 581 7.20 23.54 -72.94
N TRP A 582 8.02 23.22 -71.93
CA TRP A 582 9.22 23.98 -71.55
C TRP A 582 10.07 23.07 -70.65
N ASP A 583 11.37 23.10 -70.89
CA ASP A 583 12.37 22.11 -70.47
C ASP A 583 12.70 22.24 -68.97
N LEU A 584 12.56 21.14 -68.23
CA LEU A 584 12.57 21.07 -66.76
C LEU A 584 13.97 21.21 -66.13
N LYS A 585 14.98 21.58 -66.93
CA LYS A 585 16.38 21.73 -66.50
C LYS A 585 16.79 23.15 -66.12
N GLU A 586 16.07 24.19 -66.54
CA GLU A 586 16.40 25.57 -66.13
C GLU A 586 15.86 25.93 -64.74
N LEU A 587 14.79 25.30 -64.26
CA LEU A 587 14.17 25.64 -62.97
C LEU A 587 14.92 25.13 -61.72
N LEU A 588 15.95 24.32 -61.89
CA LEU A 588 16.76 23.79 -60.78
C LEU A 588 18.01 24.63 -60.47
N VAL A 589 18.29 25.68 -61.25
CA VAL A 589 19.45 26.57 -61.03
C VAL A 589 19.10 27.75 -60.11
N ASP A 590 17.82 28.13 -60.00
CA ASP A 590 17.39 29.33 -59.25
C ASP A 590 17.00 29.09 -57.79
N PHE A 591 17.08 27.86 -57.27
CA PHE A 591 16.87 27.57 -55.84
C PHE A 591 18.20 27.41 -55.09
N ASN A 592 19.00 28.48 -55.11
CA ASN A 592 20.09 28.70 -54.15
C ASN A 592 19.83 30.02 -53.39
N PHE A 593 19.06 29.87 -52.28
CA PHE A 593 19.01 30.62 -51.00
C PHE A 593 19.10 32.17 -50.94
N PRO A 594 18.42 32.81 -49.95
CA PRO A 594 18.87 32.83 -48.55
C PRO A 594 17.87 32.37 -47.49
#